data_AF-A0A6P0T252-F1
#
_entry.id   AF-A0A6P0T252-F1
#
_cell.length_a   1.000
_cell.length_b   1.000
_cell.length_c   1.000
_cell.angle_alpha   90.00
_cell.angle_beta   90.00
_cell.angle_gamma   90.00
#
_symmetry.space_group_name_H-M   'P 1'
#
loop_
_entity.id
_entity.type
_entity.pdbx_description
1 polymer ?
#
loop_
_entity_poly.entity_id
_entity_poly.type
_entity_poly.pdbx_seq_one_letter_code
_entity_poly.pdbx_strand_id
1 'polypeptide(L)' 'MMISTAQAADLLGVSATRVRYLLSKGRVKGAYKVGRTWVIPLFDGMPVVTPGTRGPKRNWSKRREYTKAVIHVNQR' A
#
# COMPACT_ATOMS: atom_id res chain seq x y z
N MET A 1 20.58 -11.64 8.91
CA MET A 1 20.94 -12.20 7.59
C MET A 1 20.54 -11.19 6.51
N MET A 2 21.35 -11.04 5.47
CA MET A 2 21.11 -10.11 4.34
C MET A 2 20.89 -10.92 3.08
N ILE A 3 19.92 -10.53 2.26
CA ILE A 3 19.54 -11.26 1.05
C ILE A 3 19.45 -10.34 -0.16
N SER A 4 19.51 -10.97 -1.34
CA SER A 4 19.30 -10.30 -2.61
C SER A 4 17.82 -10.08 -2.92
N THR A 5 17.53 -9.22 -3.90
CA THR A 5 16.18 -9.04 -4.44
C THR A 5 15.53 -10.31 -4.97
N ALA A 6 16.31 -11.26 -5.50
CA ALA A 6 15.77 -12.51 -6.03
C ALA A 6 15.29 -13.41 -4.88
N GLN A 7 16.15 -13.61 -3.88
CA GLN A 7 15.81 -14.37 -2.67
C GLN A 7 14.62 -13.75 -1.92
N ALA A 8 14.55 -12.42 -1.85
CA ALA A 8 13.41 -11.74 -1.23
C ALA A 8 12.10 -11.95 -2.00
N ALA A 9 12.18 -12.09 -3.33
CA ALA A 9 11.03 -12.36 -4.17
C ALA A 9 10.46 -13.76 -3.89
N ASP A 10 11.34 -14.75 -3.75
CA ASP A 10 10.98 -16.13 -3.42
C ASP A 10 10.33 -16.22 -2.03
N LEU A 11 10.90 -15.55 -1.03
CA LEU A 11 10.34 -15.52 0.34
C LEU A 11 8.99 -14.82 0.42
N LEU A 12 8.79 -13.74 -0.34
CA LEU A 12 7.54 -12.98 -0.36
C LEU A 12 6.48 -13.57 -1.30
N GLY A 13 6.84 -14.55 -2.14
CA GLY A 13 5.94 -15.11 -3.15
C GLY A 13 5.49 -14.11 -4.22
N VAL A 14 6.35 -13.15 -4.57
CA VAL A 14 6.06 -12.10 -5.57
C VAL A 14 7.17 -11.99 -6.61
N SER A 15 6.94 -11.29 -7.71
CA SER A 15 7.98 -11.10 -8.72
C SER A 15 9.11 -10.18 -8.23
N ALA A 16 10.34 -10.42 -8.70
CA ALA A 16 11.49 -9.55 -8.41
C ALA A 16 11.26 -8.09 -8.86
N THR A 17 10.47 -7.88 -9.91
CA THR A 17 10.05 -6.54 -10.35
C THR A 17 9.17 -5.86 -9.31
N ARG A 18 8.26 -6.60 -8.66
CA ARG A 18 7.46 -6.08 -7.56
C ARG A 18 8.32 -5.72 -6.35
N VAL A 19 9.32 -6.53 -6.00
CA VAL A 19 10.27 -6.20 -4.93
C VAL A 19 11.04 -4.92 -5.26
N ARG A 20 11.55 -4.77 -6.49
CA ARG A 20 12.22 -3.53 -6.95
C ARG A 20 11.32 -2.31 -6.85
N TYR A 21 10.03 -2.44 -7.19
CA TYR A 21 9.05 -1.38 -7.01
C TYR A 21 8.86 -1.01 -5.52
N LEU A 22 8.80 -1.99 -4.62
CA LEU A 22 8.66 -1.73 -3.19
C LEU A 22 9.91 -1.03 -2.61
N LEU A 23 11.09 -1.44 -3.06
CA LEU A 23 12.37 -0.82 -2.70
C LEU A 23 12.46 0.62 -3.18
N SER A 24 12.06 0.90 -4.43
CA SER A 24 12.05 2.28 -4.95
C SER A 24 11.03 3.18 -4.24
N LYS A 25 10.00 2.60 -3.63
CA LYS A 25 9.05 3.30 -2.77
C LYS A 25 9.47 3.37 -1.29
N GLY A 26 10.64 2.84 -0.92
CA GLY A 26 11.13 2.83 0.46
C GLY A 26 10.27 1.97 1.41
N ARG A 27 9.55 0.97 0.88
CA ARG A 27 8.59 0.16 1.64
C ARG A 27 9.17 -1.11 2.24
N VAL A 28 10.44 -1.41 1.99
CA VAL A 28 11.13 -2.58 2.57
C VAL A 28 12.00 -2.10 3.73
N LYS A 29 11.73 -2.58 4.95
CA LYS A 29 12.38 -2.11 6.17
C LYS A 29 13.90 -2.37 6.11
N GLY A 30 14.69 -1.32 6.34
CA GLY A 30 16.14 -1.41 6.45
C GLY A 30 16.89 -1.81 5.18
N ALA A 31 16.21 -1.85 4.02
CA ALA A 31 16.86 -2.15 2.76
C ALA A 31 17.69 -0.95 2.27
N TYR A 32 18.85 -1.23 1.72
CA TYR A 32 19.77 -0.21 1.21
C TYR A 32 20.45 -0.65 -0.08
N LYS A 33 21.01 0.30 -0.82
CA LYS A 33 21.60 0.06 -2.13
C LYS A 33 23.12 0.03 -2.03
N VAL A 34 23.73 -1.03 -2.57
CA VAL A 34 25.18 -1.18 -2.70
C VAL A 34 25.50 -1.29 -4.20
N GLY A 35 26.04 -0.21 -4.77
CA GLY A 35 26.27 -0.09 -6.21
C GLY A 35 24.97 -0.26 -7.00
N ARG A 36 24.86 -1.35 -7.77
CA ARG A 36 23.68 -1.66 -8.61
C ARG A 36 22.67 -2.57 -7.93
N THR A 37 23.00 -3.11 -6.75
CA THR A 37 22.22 -4.17 -6.09
C THR A 37 21.57 -3.63 -4.82
N TRP A 38 20.40 -4.19 -4.50
CA TRP A 38 19.73 -3.95 -3.22
C TRP A 38 20.09 -5.04 -2.23
N VAL A 39 20.42 -4.62 -1.02
CA VAL A 39 20.62 -5.49 0.14
C VAL A 39 19.40 -5.36 1.04
N ILE A 40 18.78 -6.49 1.34
CA ILE A 40 17.53 -6.55 2.11
C ILE A 40 17.80 -7.31 3.41
N PRO A 41 17.61 -6.69 4.59
CA PRO A 41 17.70 -7.39 5.85
C PRO A 41 16.47 -8.27 6.10
N LEU A 42 16.71 -9.40 6.73
CA LEU A 42 15.66 -10.25 7.27
C LEU A 42 15.40 -9.92 8.74
N PHE A 43 14.12 -9.88 9.10
CA PHE A 43 13.64 -9.83 10.48
C PHE A 43 12.85 -11.11 10.72
N ASP A 44 13.24 -11.90 11.73
CA ASP A 44 12.61 -13.19 12.04
C ASP A 44 12.48 -14.12 10.82
N GLY A 45 13.52 -14.13 9.97
CA GLY A 45 13.59 -14.96 8.77
C GLY A 45 12.84 -14.42 7.54
N MET A 46 12.12 -13.29 7.65
CA MET A 46 11.32 -12.71 6.56
C MET A 46 11.64 -11.24 6.26
N PRO A 47 11.54 -10.79 5.00
CA PRO A 47 11.60 -9.37 4.67
C PRO A 47 10.33 -8.66 5.14
N VAL A 48 10.48 -7.54 5.84
CA VAL A 48 9.33 -6.77 6.33
C VAL A 48 8.98 -5.67 5.33
N VAL A 49 7.75 -5.72 4.81
CA VAL A 49 7.22 -4.74 3.86
C VAL A 49 6.10 -3.92 4.50
N THR A 50 6.24 -2.61 4.52
CA THR A 50 5.20 -1.69 5.02
C THR A 50 3.99 -1.73 4.08
N PRO A 51 2.74 -1.84 4.58
CA PRO A 51 1.55 -1.83 3.74
C PRO A 51 1.41 -0.53 2.95
N GLY A 52 0.73 -0.61 1.81
CA GLY A 52 0.44 0.56 0.98
C GLY A 52 -0.82 1.25 1.49
N THR A 53 -1.01 2.51 1.09
CA THR A 53 -2.25 3.21 1.37
C THR A 53 -3.38 2.57 0.58
N ARG A 54 -4.49 2.27 1.25
CA ARG A 54 -5.71 1.84 0.58
C ARG A 54 -6.25 2.98 -0.28
N GLY A 55 -6.81 2.65 -1.44
CA GLY A 55 -7.50 3.63 -2.27
C GLY A 55 -8.64 4.33 -1.51
N PRO A 56 -9.12 5.48 -2.02
CA PRO A 56 -10.22 6.22 -1.40
C PRO A 56 -11.43 5.34 -1.16
N LYS A 57 -12.15 5.60 -0.06
CA LYS A 57 -13.40 4.91 0.24
C LYS A 57 -14.41 5.21 -0.87
N ARG A 58 -15.13 4.16 -1.27
CA ARG A 58 -16.20 4.20 -2.26
C ARG A 58 -17.25 5.27 -1.91
N ASN A 59 -17.51 6.20 -2.82
CA ASN A 59 -18.47 7.30 -2.63
C ASN A 59 -19.82 7.08 -3.32
N TRP A 60 -19.92 6.13 -4.27
CA TRP A 60 -21.14 5.93 -5.06
C TRP A 60 -22.35 5.40 -4.29
N SER A 61 -22.16 4.80 -3.11
CA SER A 61 -23.27 4.35 -2.25
C SER A 61 -23.60 5.33 -1.13
N LYS A 62 -23.08 6.56 -1.16
CA LYS A 62 -23.54 7.59 -0.24
C LYS A 62 -24.98 7.95 -0.63
N ARG A 63 -25.96 7.62 0.23
CA ARG A 63 -27.31 8.18 0.12
C ARG A 63 -27.16 9.69 0.09
N ARG A 64 -27.67 10.37 -0.94
CA ARG A 64 -27.98 11.80 -0.82
C ARG A 64 -28.89 11.91 0.41
N GLU A 65 -28.49 12.73 1.39
CA GLU A 65 -29.41 13.07 2.47
C GLU A 65 -30.68 13.61 1.81
N TYR A 66 -31.79 12.91 2.01
CA TYR A 66 -33.10 13.40 1.61
C TYR A 66 -33.42 14.53 2.60
N THR A 67 -33.00 15.74 2.28
CA THR A 67 -33.63 16.92 2.86
C THR A 67 -35.09 16.86 2.45
N LYS A 68 -35.99 16.74 3.43
CA LYS A 68 -37.43 16.84 3.18
C LYS A 68 -37.67 18.15 2.45
N ALA A 69 -38.18 18.08 1.23
CA ALA A 69 -38.68 19.27 0.55
C ALA A 69 -39.89 19.78 1.36
N VAL A 70 -39.68 20.84 2.14
CA VAL A 70 -40.75 21.48 2.90
C VAL A 70 -41.46 22.44 1.96
N ILE A 71 -42.64 22.04 1.48
CA ILE A 71 -43.53 22.92 0.72
C ILE A 71 -44.41 23.63 1.74
N HIS A 72 -44.25 24.96 1.86
CA HIS A 72 -45.08 25.78 2.73
C HIS A 72 -46.33 26.21 1.97
N VAL A 73 -47.43 25.50 2.20
CA VAL A 73 -48.74 25.82 1.61
C VAL A 73 -49.51 26.72 2.59
N ASN A 74 -50.08 27.81 2.08
CA ASN A 74 -50.95 28.74 2.82
C ASN A 74 -50.33 29.37 4.08
N GLN A 75 -49.03 29.67 4.07
CA GLN A 75 -48.48 30.60 5.06
C GLN A 75 -49.08 31.98 4.79
N ARG A 76 -49.84 32.47 5.77
CA ARG A 76 -50.51 33.76 5.79
C ARG A 76 -50.14 34.47 7.08
#